data_AF-A0A846SMT8-F1
#
_entry.id   AF-A0A846SMT8-F1
#
_cell.length_a   1.000
_cell.length_b   1.000
_cell.length_c   1.000
_cell.angle_alpha   90.00
_cell.angle_beta   90.00
_cell.angle_gamma   90.00
#
_symmetry.space_group_name_H-M   'P 1'
#
loop_
_entity.id
_entity.type
_entity.pdbx_description
1 polymer ?
#
loop_
_entity_poly.entity_id
_entity_poly.type
_entity_poly.pdbx_seq_one_letter_code
_entity_poly.pdbx_strand_id
1 'polypeptide(L)'
;MALFGKDEARKALPVEHIRRMRQQGLSNNQIIETLQRDGFSSSQIFDAMNQLEIEPPDSLALDVQDEGLSGSSKASVSAGSVVSSGFLGGAGAGGGPGVAGSGASGGLGWKREDAVGSPGGRASAASEQGASLSGQDGAWQPAKEVFGGAGPASLGQGSAPAGATVAVRADAETEELIEAIIDEKWNELLEDVKKIVAWKAAVESVLRGLEERSKALQKNMEQLASDVHAKLGEYDGALGDLSADVKALEKVYGKILPTFVEKVNQLRSLKP
;
A
#
# COMPACT_ATOMS: atom_id res chain seq x y z
N MET A 1 36.98 42.74 -17.13
CA MET A 1 36.06 41.68 -17.59
C MET A 1 36.02 40.60 -16.52
N ALA A 2 35.06 40.67 -15.61
CA ALA A 2 34.80 39.67 -14.58
C ALA A 2 33.28 39.46 -14.58
N LEU A 3 32.79 38.35 -15.14
CA LEU A 3 31.35 38.11 -15.27
C LEU A 3 30.99 36.64 -15.53
N PHE A 4 31.63 35.71 -14.82
CA PHE A 4 31.14 34.34 -14.68
C PHE A 4 31.36 33.87 -13.23
N GLY A 5 30.41 34.24 -12.38
CA GLY A 5 30.25 33.75 -11.01
C GLY A 5 28.77 33.46 -10.77
N LYS A 6 28.21 32.50 -11.53
CA LYS A 6 26.81 32.10 -11.45
C LYS A 6 26.67 30.60 -11.22
N ASP A 7 27.49 30.09 -10.32
CA ASP A 7 27.22 28.85 -9.62
C ASP A 7 26.82 29.20 -8.18
N GLU A 8 26.08 28.29 -7.54
CA GLU A 8 25.87 28.28 -6.08
C GLU A 8 24.75 29.19 -5.52
N ALA A 9 23.62 29.21 -6.20
CA ALA A 9 22.35 29.12 -5.47
C ALA A 9 21.60 27.91 -6.04
N ARG A 10 22.03 26.70 -5.65
CA ARG A 10 21.19 25.50 -5.75
C ARG A 10 19.92 25.85 -5.00
N LYS A 11 18.87 26.30 -5.70
CA LYS A 11 17.54 26.55 -5.12
C LYS A 11 17.22 25.29 -4.35
N ALA A 12 17.28 25.37 -3.02
CA ALA A 12 17.00 24.25 -2.15
C ALA A 12 15.70 23.61 -2.63
N LEU A 13 15.76 22.30 -2.85
CA LEU A 13 14.71 21.54 -3.52
C LEU A 13 13.35 21.84 -2.86
N PRO A 14 12.26 22.05 -3.62
CA PRO A 14 10.97 22.52 -3.09
C PRO A 14 10.17 21.42 -2.38
N VAL A 15 10.84 20.57 -1.58
CA VAL A 15 10.21 19.55 -0.74
C VAL A 15 9.09 20.18 0.09
N GLU A 16 9.35 21.34 0.70
CA GLU A 16 8.34 22.11 1.44
C GLU A 16 7.18 22.64 0.57
N HIS A 17 7.45 23.00 -0.68
CA HIS A 17 6.42 23.50 -1.59
C HIS A 17 5.48 22.36 -2.01
N ILE A 18 6.04 21.20 -2.37
CA ILE A 18 5.29 19.99 -2.68
C ILE A 18 4.47 19.55 -1.47
N ARG A 19 5.05 19.55 -0.27
CA ARG A 19 4.36 19.24 0.99
C ARG A 19 3.14 20.14 1.20
N ARG A 20 3.29 21.45 1.00
CA ARG A 20 2.18 22.41 1.11
C ARG A 20 1.09 22.17 0.07
N MET A 21 1.44 21.92 -1.19
CA MET A 21 0.46 21.65 -2.24
C MET A 21 -0.30 20.33 -1.98
N ARG A 22 0.37 19.30 -1.45
CA ARG A 22 -0.29 18.06 -1.02
C ARG A 22 -1.25 18.30 0.14
N GLN A 23 -0.87 19.09 1.14
CA GLN A 23 -1.75 19.47 2.25
C GLN A 23 -2.97 20.29 1.79
N GLN A 24 -2.85 21.04 0.70
CA GLN A 24 -3.95 21.74 0.04
C GLN A 24 -4.85 20.81 -0.81
N GLY A 25 -4.50 19.52 -0.95
CA GLY A 25 -5.26 18.55 -1.72
C GLY A 25 -5.01 18.59 -3.24
N LEU A 26 -3.93 19.23 -3.70
CA LEU A 26 -3.57 19.19 -5.12
C LEU A 26 -3.08 17.79 -5.51
N SER A 27 -3.46 17.35 -6.70
CA SER A 27 -2.98 16.09 -7.28
C SER A 27 -1.52 16.21 -7.74
N ASN A 28 -0.79 15.10 -7.77
CA ASN A 28 0.63 15.07 -8.18
C ASN A 28 0.84 15.67 -9.58
N ASN A 29 -0.09 15.48 -10.52
CA ASN A 29 -0.01 16.06 -11.86
C ASN A 29 -0.08 17.59 -11.83
N GLN A 30 -0.98 18.17 -11.03
CA GLN A 30 -1.10 19.63 -10.86
C GLN A 30 0.14 20.22 -10.18
N ILE A 31 0.72 19.47 -9.24
CA ILE A 31 1.98 19.83 -8.56
C ILE A 31 3.13 19.88 -9.57
N ILE A 32 3.24 18.88 -10.45
CA ILE A 32 4.26 18.83 -11.50
C ILE A 32 4.12 20.02 -12.46
N GLU A 33 2.91 20.30 -12.95
CA GLU A 33 2.66 21.43 -13.86
C GLU A 33 3.03 22.78 -13.22
N THR A 34 2.67 22.97 -11.94
CA THR A 34 2.98 24.19 -11.20
C THR A 34 4.49 24.37 -11.04
N LEU A 35 5.21 23.30 -10.69
CA LEU A 35 6.67 23.35 -10.52
C LEU A 35 7.44 23.48 -11.83
N GLN A 36 6.96 22.87 -12.91
CA GLN A 36 7.55 23.08 -14.23
C GLN A 36 7.39 24.54 -14.68
N ARG A 37 6.24 25.17 -14.40
CA ARG A 37 6.01 26.60 -14.65
C ARG A 37 6.96 27.49 -13.84
N ASP A 38 7.32 27.07 -12.63
CA ASP A 38 8.28 27.76 -11.76
C ASP A 38 9.76 27.49 -12.17
N GLY A 39 9.98 26.69 -13.22
CA GLY A 39 11.27 26.45 -13.84
C GLY A 39 12.05 25.28 -13.22
N PHE A 40 11.39 24.39 -12.48
CA PHE A 40 12.02 23.17 -11.97
C PHE A 40 12.03 22.07 -13.03
N SER A 41 13.11 21.30 -13.09
CA SER A 41 13.20 20.14 -14.00
C SER A 41 12.39 18.95 -13.48
N SER A 42 11.85 18.13 -14.37
CA SER A 42 11.09 16.93 -13.99
C SER A 42 11.88 16.01 -13.04
N SER A 43 13.19 15.83 -13.28
CA SER A 43 14.04 15.00 -12.42
C SER A 43 14.09 15.51 -10.98
N GLN A 44 14.25 16.83 -10.78
CA GLN A 44 14.24 17.46 -9.45
C GLN A 44 12.88 17.34 -8.76
N ILE A 45 11.79 17.44 -9.53
CA ILE A 45 10.41 17.32 -9.02
C ILE A 45 10.16 15.88 -8.53
N PHE A 46 10.56 14.87 -9.31
CA PHE A 46 10.41 13.47 -8.92
C PHE A 46 11.29 13.09 -7.73
N ASP A 47 12.54 13.57 -7.69
CA ASP A 47 13.43 13.32 -6.56
C ASP A 47 12.86 13.92 -5.26
N ALA A 48 12.34 15.16 -5.31
CA ALA A 48 11.71 15.79 -4.16
C ALA A 48 10.37 15.14 -3.75
N MET A 49 9.57 14.63 -4.69
CA MET A 49 8.35 13.87 -4.36
C MET A 49 8.68 12.53 -3.71
N ASN A 50 9.70 11.83 -4.21
CA ASN A 50 10.16 10.56 -3.65
C ASN A 50 10.73 10.76 -2.22
N GLN A 51 11.47 11.84 -2.00
CA GLN A 51 11.95 12.21 -0.65
C GLN A 51 10.80 12.38 0.36
N LEU A 52 9.68 12.97 -0.04
CA LEU A 52 8.50 13.13 0.82
C LEU A 52 7.70 11.84 1.06
N GLU A 53 7.78 10.88 0.15
CA GLU A 53 7.09 9.60 0.29
C GLU A 53 7.88 8.62 1.18
N ILE A 54 9.20 8.76 1.17
CA ILE A 54 10.11 8.01 2.04
C ILE A 54 10.11 8.55 3.47
N GLU A 55 9.78 9.83 3.69
CA GLU A 55 9.62 10.42 5.02
C GLU A 55 8.20 10.11 5.56
N PRO A 56 8.03 9.11 6.45
CA PRO A 56 6.71 8.75 6.94
C PRO A 56 6.07 9.95 7.67
N PRO A 57 4.76 10.19 7.49
CA PRO A 57 4.05 11.36 8.03
C PRO A 57 3.98 11.43 9.57
N ASP A 58 4.60 10.49 10.28
CA ASP A 58 4.42 10.26 11.72
C ASP A 58 5.59 10.73 12.61
N SER A 59 6.69 11.24 12.05
CA SER A 59 7.80 11.77 12.89
C SER A 59 7.49 13.12 13.56
N LEU A 60 6.34 13.73 13.28
CA LEU A 60 5.87 14.98 13.90
C LEU A 60 4.82 14.78 15.01
N ALA A 61 4.49 13.53 15.38
CA ALA A 61 3.53 13.23 16.43
C ALA A 61 4.23 12.62 17.66
N LEU A 62 5.03 13.40 18.39
CA LEU A 62 5.34 13.17 19.81
C LEU A 62 6.03 14.39 20.46
N ASP A 63 5.45 15.58 20.28
CA ASP A 63 5.59 16.67 21.26
C ASP A 63 4.23 16.83 21.95
N VAL A 64 3.87 15.79 22.71
CA VAL A 64 2.81 15.90 23.71
C VAL A 64 3.38 16.81 24.79
N GLN A 65 3.00 18.08 24.73
CA GLN A 65 3.12 19.03 25.83
C GLN A 65 2.40 18.47 27.05
N ASP A 66 3.15 17.76 27.89
CA ASP A 66 2.84 17.49 29.28
C ASP A 66 3.06 18.78 30.09
N GLU A 67 2.23 19.79 29.83
CA GLU A 67 2.11 20.99 30.67
C GLU A 67 1.09 20.69 31.77
N GLY A 68 1.50 19.92 32.79
CA GLY A 68 0.59 19.59 33.87
C GLY A 68 1.17 18.78 35.02
N LEU A 69 1.75 19.49 35.98
CA LEU A 69 1.96 19.08 37.38
C LEU A 69 3.22 18.25 37.68
N SER A 70 4.34 18.93 37.96
CA SER A 70 5.28 18.43 38.96
C SER A 70 5.94 19.57 39.73
N GLY A 71 5.21 20.03 40.75
CA GLY A 71 5.82 20.73 41.86
C GLY A 71 6.58 19.73 42.74
N SER A 72 7.79 20.13 43.13
CA SER A 72 8.48 19.73 44.36
C SER A 72 8.34 18.27 44.81
N SER A 73 9.41 17.49 44.64
CA SER A 73 10.05 16.79 45.77
C SER A 73 11.45 16.30 45.38
N LYS A 74 12.46 17.02 45.88
CA LYS A 74 13.82 16.50 46.03
C LYS A 74 13.81 15.45 47.15
N ALA A 75 14.08 14.20 46.81
CA ALA A 75 14.67 13.20 47.71
C ALA A 75 15.32 12.15 46.79
N SER A 76 16.62 12.21 46.52
CA SER A 76 17.70 11.64 47.34
C SER A 76 17.40 10.21 47.82
N VAL A 77 17.56 9.21 46.95
CA VAL A 77 17.97 7.87 47.40
C VAL A 77 19.03 7.33 46.44
N SER A 78 20.18 7.12 47.06
CA SER A 78 21.36 6.43 46.58
C SER A 78 21.17 4.91 46.51
N ALA A 79 21.97 4.30 45.62
CA ALA A 79 22.58 2.97 45.74
C ALA A 79 21.78 1.72 45.32
N GLY A 80 22.41 0.94 44.43
CA GLY A 80 22.04 -0.40 43.97
C GLY A 80 22.08 -0.48 42.45
N SER A 81 23.23 -0.61 41.77
CA SER A 81 24.13 -1.78 41.74
C SER A 81 23.38 -3.11 41.66
N VAL A 82 23.13 -3.58 40.44
CA VAL A 82 22.92 -5.01 40.12
C VAL A 82 23.33 -5.27 38.65
N VAL A 83 24.49 -5.91 38.50
CA VAL A 83 24.86 -7.04 37.61
C VAL A 83 24.09 -7.18 36.28
N SER A 84 24.67 -7.05 35.08
CA SER A 84 25.69 -7.88 34.41
C SER A 84 25.40 -9.38 34.39
N SER A 85 24.86 -9.87 33.26
CA SER A 85 24.96 -11.23 32.66
C SER A 85 24.01 -11.24 31.45
N GLY A 86 24.41 -11.39 30.18
CA GLY A 86 25.23 -12.48 29.65
C GLY A 86 24.34 -13.66 29.25
N PHE A 87 23.60 -13.56 28.12
CA PHE A 87 22.90 -14.70 27.53
C PHE A 87 23.53 -15.07 26.19
N LEU A 88 24.52 -15.96 26.29
CA LEU A 88 25.11 -16.73 25.20
C LEU A 88 24.24 -17.96 24.90
N GLY A 89 24.09 -18.24 23.60
CA GLY A 89 24.24 -19.59 23.04
C GLY A 89 23.29 -20.70 23.50
N GLY A 90 22.39 -21.13 22.62
CA GLY A 90 21.65 -22.38 22.76
C GLY A 90 21.36 -23.03 21.42
N ALA A 91 22.38 -23.65 20.82
CA ALA A 91 22.20 -24.61 19.74
C ALA A 91 21.60 -25.90 20.32
N GLY A 92 20.39 -26.23 19.89
CA GLY A 92 19.68 -27.44 20.27
C GLY A 92 19.34 -28.27 19.03
N ALA A 93 20.29 -29.09 18.59
CA ALA A 93 20.03 -30.23 17.73
C ALA A 93 19.42 -31.35 18.60
N GLY A 94 18.25 -31.85 18.21
CA GLY A 94 17.59 -32.96 18.90
C GLY A 94 16.54 -33.59 18.01
N GLY A 95 16.93 -34.63 17.28
CA GLY A 95 16.01 -35.49 16.54
C GLY A 95 15.19 -36.37 17.49
N GLY A 96 14.00 -36.74 17.03
CA GLY A 96 13.14 -37.74 17.63
C GLY A 96 12.11 -38.22 16.60
N PRO A 97 12.04 -39.53 16.29
CA PRO A 97 11.22 -40.06 15.22
C PRO A 97 9.82 -40.47 15.69
N GLY A 98 8.85 -40.41 14.77
CA GLY A 98 7.78 -41.39 14.62
C GLY A 98 6.72 -41.49 15.71
N VAL A 99 5.51 -41.01 15.39
CA VAL A 99 4.28 -41.71 15.77
C VAL A 99 3.41 -41.84 14.52
N ALA A 100 3.33 -43.08 14.03
CA ALA A 100 2.23 -43.53 13.20
C ALA A 100 1.01 -43.70 14.11
N GLY A 101 -0.09 -43.04 13.76
CA GLY A 101 -1.37 -43.14 14.45
C GLY A 101 -2.49 -43.29 13.43
N SER A 102 -2.66 -44.52 12.96
CA SER A 102 -3.87 -44.96 12.26
C SER A 102 -5.04 -44.94 13.23
N GLY A 103 -6.14 -44.29 12.86
CA GLY A 103 -7.33 -44.15 13.69
C GLY A 103 -8.57 -43.92 12.84
N ALA A 104 -9.02 -44.97 12.16
CA ALA A 104 -10.37 -45.09 11.64
C ALA A 104 -11.32 -45.43 12.80
N SER A 105 -12.40 -44.64 13.00
CA SER A 105 -13.66 -45.15 13.58
C SER A 105 -14.71 -44.04 13.78
N GLY A 106 -15.91 -44.27 13.24
CA GLY A 106 -17.21 -43.78 13.75
C GLY A 106 -17.53 -42.32 13.45
N GLY A 107 -18.53 -41.96 12.64
CA GLY A 107 -19.85 -42.56 12.56
C GLY A 107 -20.79 -41.90 13.57
N LEU A 108 -21.25 -40.67 13.30
CA LEU A 108 -22.47 -40.11 13.87
C LEU A 108 -23.19 -39.31 12.79
N GLY A 109 -24.14 -39.99 12.16
CA GLY A 109 -25.08 -39.39 11.23
C GLY A 109 -26.07 -38.50 11.98
N TRP A 110 -26.20 -37.27 11.50
CA TRP A 110 -27.37 -36.44 11.78
C TRP A 110 -28.31 -36.58 10.60
N LYS A 111 -29.30 -37.47 10.79
CA LYS A 111 -30.54 -37.49 10.02
C LYS A 111 -31.19 -36.11 10.10
N ARG A 112 -31.45 -35.50 8.94
CA ARG A 112 -32.45 -34.43 8.80
C ARG A 112 -33.21 -34.70 7.50
N GLU A 113 -34.26 -35.50 7.63
CA GLU A 113 -35.32 -35.60 6.65
C GLU A 113 -36.61 -35.09 7.30
N ASP A 114 -37.49 -34.62 6.42
CA ASP A 114 -38.86 -34.16 6.62
C ASP A 114 -39.00 -32.68 7.04
N ALA A 115 -39.43 -31.70 6.24
CA ALA A 115 -40.22 -31.55 5.02
C ALA A 115 -41.32 -30.51 5.31
N VAL A 116 -41.80 -29.91 4.21
CA VAL A 116 -43.07 -29.20 4.04
C VAL A 116 -43.05 -27.69 4.27
N GLY A 117 -43.08 -26.95 3.15
CA GLY A 117 -43.46 -25.53 3.16
C GLY A 117 -43.04 -24.72 1.93
N SER A 118 -43.38 -25.16 0.72
CA SER A 118 -43.48 -24.27 -0.46
C SER A 118 -44.97 -23.96 -0.66
N PRO A 119 -45.40 -22.72 -0.96
CA PRO A 119 -45.28 -22.26 -2.34
C PRO A 119 -45.09 -20.74 -2.55
N GLY A 120 -44.42 -20.41 -3.64
CA GLY A 120 -44.86 -19.33 -4.53
C GLY A 120 -44.27 -17.95 -4.26
N GLY A 121 -43.57 -17.40 -5.26
CA GLY A 121 -43.40 -15.95 -5.33
C GLY A 121 -42.21 -15.45 -6.12
N ARG A 122 -42.40 -15.34 -7.44
CA ARG A 122 -41.80 -14.34 -8.32
C ARG A 122 -40.29 -14.47 -8.57
N ALA A 123 -40.01 -15.12 -9.70
CA ALA A 123 -38.86 -14.79 -10.53
C ALA A 123 -38.88 -13.29 -10.88
N SER A 124 -38.07 -12.50 -10.18
CA SER A 124 -37.59 -11.22 -10.69
C SER A 124 -36.23 -11.49 -11.32
N ALA A 125 -36.24 -11.57 -12.64
CA ALA A 125 -35.06 -11.43 -13.47
C ALA A 125 -34.51 -10.00 -13.28
N ALA A 126 -33.63 -9.83 -12.30
CA ALA A 126 -32.74 -8.69 -12.22
C ALA A 126 -31.49 -9.06 -13.03
N SER A 127 -31.47 -8.56 -14.25
CA SER A 127 -30.29 -8.47 -15.10
C SER A 127 -29.22 -7.64 -14.38
N GLU A 128 -28.35 -8.30 -13.63
CA GLU A 128 -27.05 -7.73 -13.29
C GLU A 128 -26.18 -7.84 -14.54
N GLN A 129 -26.08 -6.70 -15.20
CA GLN A 129 -25.09 -6.41 -16.23
C GLN A 129 -23.73 -6.76 -15.65
N GLY A 130 -23.20 -7.91 -16.10
CA GLY A 130 -21.77 -8.19 -16.01
C GLY A 130 -21.05 -7.04 -16.68
N ALA A 131 -20.46 -6.16 -15.87
CA ALA A 131 -19.44 -5.24 -16.30
C ALA A 131 -18.25 -6.09 -16.77
N SER A 132 -18.31 -6.47 -18.05
CA SER A 132 -17.19 -6.85 -18.87
C SER A 132 -16.15 -5.74 -18.73
N LEU A 133 -15.23 -5.90 -17.76
CA LEU A 133 -13.89 -5.35 -17.89
C LEU A 133 -13.25 -6.09 -19.06
N SER A 134 -13.55 -5.59 -20.26
CA SER A 134 -12.76 -5.89 -21.43
C SER A 134 -11.34 -5.46 -21.10
N GLY A 135 -10.46 -6.45 -21.03
CA GLY A 135 -9.04 -6.24 -21.17
C GLY A 135 -8.82 -5.46 -22.45
N GLN A 136 -8.65 -4.15 -22.32
CA GLN A 136 -7.92 -3.37 -23.30
C GLN A 136 -6.47 -3.84 -23.14
N ASP A 137 -6.13 -4.82 -23.96
CA ASP A 137 -4.79 -5.02 -24.44
C ASP A 137 -4.29 -3.66 -24.92
N GLY A 138 -3.57 -2.97 -24.03
CA GLY A 138 -2.87 -1.74 -24.30
C GLY A 138 -1.77 -2.06 -25.30
N ALA A 139 -2.16 -2.13 -26.57
CA ALA A 139 -1.26 -1.99 -27.69
C ALA A 139 -0.50 -0.68 -27.46
N TRP A 140 0.74 -0.82 -27.01
CA TRP A 140 1.76 0.22 -27.07
C TRP A 140 1.77 0.75 -28.50
N GLN A 141 1.07 1.87 -28.73
CA GLN A 141 1.26 2.63 -29.95
C GLN A 141 2.57 3.40 -29.73
N PRO A 142 3.63 3.13 -30.50
CA PRO A 142 4.82 3.95 -30.43
C PRO A 142 4.40 5.39 -30.74
N ALA A 143 4.77 6.31 -29.84
CA ALA A 143 4.57 7.73 -30.03
C ALA A 143 5.03 8.10 -31.44
N LYS A 144 4.08 8.44 -32.31
CA LYS A 144 4.39 9.08 -33.58
C LYS A 144 5.00 10.42 -33.22
N GLU A 145 6.32 10.48 -33.24
CA GLU A 145 7.08 11.72 -33.27
C GLU A 145 6.50 12.59 -34.39
N VAL A 146 5.74 13.59 -34.00
CA VAL A 146 5.42 14.74 -34.83
C VAL A 146 6.71 15.55 -34.92
N PHE A 147 7.62 15.11 -35.78
CA PHE A 147 8.72 15.94 -36.27
C PHE A 147 8.08 17.01 -37.16
N GLY A 148 7.75 18.14 -36.53
CA GLY A 148 7.33 19.35 -37.22
C GLY A 148 8.45 19.79 -38.17
N GLY A 149 8.18 19.65 -39.46
CA GLY A 149 9.05 20.14 -40.53
C GLY A 149 9.21 21.65 -40.46
N ALA A 150 10.36 22.10 -39.95
CA ALA A 150 10.99 23.34 -40.37
C ALA A 150 11.93 22.98 -41.53
N GLY A 151 11.62 23.53 -42.72
CA GLY A 151 12.05 22.98 -44.01
C GLY A 151 13.49 23.26 -44.45
N PRO A 152 13.87 22.79 -45.65
CA PRO A 152 15.07 23.25 -46.33
C PRO A 152 14.71 24.34 -47.35
N ALA A 153 15.24 25.54 -47.10
CA ALA A 153 15.38 26.57 -48.11
C ALA A 153 16.20 26.01 -49.28
N SER A 154 15.57 25.96 -50.45
CA SER A 154 16.21 25.75 -51.74
C SER A 154 17.29 26.81 -51.95
N LEU A 155 18.55 26.39 -51.92
CA LEU A 155 19.69 27.22 -52.31
C LEU A 155 20.56 26.46 -53.32
N GLY A 156 20.64 27.03 -54.51
CA GLY A 156 21.89 27.08 -55.25
C GLY A 156 22.22 25.86 -56.11
N GLN A 157 21.62 25.82 -57.30
CA GLN A 157 22.19 25.18 -58.47
C GLN A 157 23.56 25.82 -58.78
N GLY A 158 24.64 25.09 -58.48
CA GLY A 158 26.02 25.46 -58.76
C GLY A 158 26.70 24.40 -59.62
N SER A 159 27.22 24.83 -60.77
CA SER A 159 27.82 24.04 -61.84
C SER A 159 28.95 23.11 -61.41
N ALA A 160 28.98 21.94 -62.05
CA ALA A 160 30.04 20.94 -61.97
C ALA A 160 31.39 21.45 -62.51
N PRO A 161 32.50 20.98 -61.94
CA PRO A 161 33.71 20.71 -62.70
C PRO A 161 33.87 19.20 -62.94
N ALA A 162 34.13 18.87 -64.20
CA ALA A 162 34.49 17.54 -64.66
C ALA A 162 35.88 17.13 -64.17
N GLY A 163 36.04 15.84 -63.90
CA GLY A 163 37.34 15.15 -63.98
C GLY A 163 38.03 14.85 -62.65
N ALA A 164 37.59 13.78 -61.99
CA ALA A 164 38.47 12.88 -61.24
C ALA A 164 37.69 11.59 -60.94
N THR A 165 37.72 10.63 -61.86
CA THR A 165 37.41 9.24 -61.55
C THR A 165 38.52 8.71 -60.63
N VAL A 166 38.39 8.94 -59.34
CA VAL A 166 39.12 8.18 -58.32
C VAL A 166 38.53 6.78 -58.37
N ALA A 167 39.22 5.89 -59.07
CA ALA A 167 38.90 4.48 -59.12
C ALA A 167 38.91 3.93 -57.69
N VAL A 168 37.73 3.49 -57.29
CA VAL A 168 37.39 2.90 -56.01
C VAL A 168 38.30 1.70 -55.77
N ARG A 169 39.26 1.88 -54.86
CA ARG A 169 40.02 0.80 -54.20
C ARG A 169 39.64 0.70 -52.71
N ALA A 170 38.52 1.33 -52.36
CA ALA A 170 38.02 1.46 -51.00
C ALA A 170 37.01 0.37 -50.62
N ASP A 171 36.58 -0.50 -51.54
CA ASP A 171 35.49 -1.44 -51.26
C ASP A 171 35.85 -2.45 -50.17
N ALA A 172 37.06 -3.04 -50.19
CA ALA A 172 37.47 -4.03 -49.19
C ALA A 172 37.69 -3.43 -47.79
N GLU A 173 38.34 -2.27 -47.69
CA GLU A 173 38.57 -1.59 -46.39
C GLU A 173 37.26 -1.01 -45.83
N THR A 174 36.34 -0.59 -46.71
CA THR A 174 35.01 -0.12 -46.31
C THR A 174 34.12 -1.28 -45.87
N GLU A 175 34.17 -2.43 -46.54
CA GLU A 175 33.47 -3.66 -46.12
C GLU A 175 33.98 -4.13 -44.75
N GLU A 176 35.30 -4.17 -44.51
CA GLU A 176 35.87 -4.55 -43.21
C GLU A 176 35.45 -3.58 -42.08
N LEU A 177 35.45 -2.26 -42.36
CA LEU A 177 34.97 -1.26 -41.40
C LEU A 177 33.48 -1.41 -41.13
N ILE A 178 32.69 -1.72 -42.15
CA ILE A 178 31.25 -1.94 -42.01
C ILE A 178 30.99 -3.20 -41.17
N GLU A 179 31.70 -4.30 -41.41
CA GLU A 179 31.57 -5.53 -40.62
C GLU A 179 31.94 -5.29 -39.14
N ALA A 180 33.05 -4.59 -38.88
CA ALA A 180 33.46 -4.24 -37.52
C ALA A 180 32.41 -3.38 -36.78
N ILE A 181 31.80 -2.41 -37.47
CA ILE A 181 30.73 -1.57 -36.89
C ILE A 181 29.47 -2.41 -36.60
N ILE A 182 29.11 -3.33 -37.51
CA ILE A 182 27.95 -4.22 -37.31
C ILE A 182 28.18 -5.11 -36.09
N ASP A 183 29.36 -5.70 -35.94
CA ASP A 183 29.69 -6.57 -34.80
C ASP A 183 29.70 -5.82 -33.47
N GLU A 184 30.25 -4.60 -33.43
CA GLU A 184 30.22 -3.76 -32.23
C GLU A 184 28.78 -3.43 -31.81
N LYS A 185 27.93 -3.02 -32.76
CA LYS A 185 26.53 -2.67 -32.49
C LYS A 185 25.69 -3.89 -32.14
N TRP A 186 25.98 -5.05 -32.74
CA TRP A 186 25.31 -6.30 -32.39
C TRP A 186 25.63 -6.73 -30.96
N ASN A 187 26.88 -6.59 -30.54
CA ASN A 187 27.30 -6.90 -29.18
C ASN A 187 26.65 -5.96 -28.15
N GLU A 188 26.60 -4.65 -28.42
CA GLU A 188 25.92 -3.67 -27.58
C GLU A 188 24.42 -4.02 -27.41
N LEU A 189 23.74 -4.32 -28.52
CA LEU A 189 22.33 -4.74 -28.51
C LEU A 189 22.13 -6.02 -27.69
N LEU A 190 23.03 -6.99 -27.84
CA LEU A 190 22.95 -8.27 -27.13
C LEU A 190 23.16 -8.10 -25.62
N GLU A 191 24.01 -7.16 -25.20
CA GLU A 191 24.11 -6.79 -23.79
C GLU A 191 22.83 -6.16 -23.24
N ASP A 192 22.20 -5.26 -23.99
CA ASP A 192 20.95 -4.63 -23.54
C ASP A 192 19.78 -5.61 -23.49
N VAL A 193 19.68 -6.55 -24.44
CA VAL A 193 18.71 -7.64 -24.39
C VAL A 193 18.91 -8.49 -23.13
N LYS A 194 20.16 -8.78 -22.73
CA LYS A 194 20.43 -9.50 -21.47
C LYS A 194 19.97 -8.71 -20.25
N LYS A 195 20.19 -7.40 -20.22
CA LYS A 195 19.69 -6.52 -19.12
C LYS A 195 18.17 -6.53 -19.05
N ILE A 196 17.48 -6.48 -20.20
CA ILE A 196 16.01 -6.55 -20.27
C ILE A 196 15.50 -7.90 -19.76
N VAL A 197 16.14 -9.02 -20.12
CA VAL A 197 15.77 -10.35 -19.62
C VAL A 197 15.94 -10.44 -18.10
N ALA A 198 17.05 -9.92 -17.57
CA ALA A 198 17.27 -9.88 -16.12
C ALA A 198 16.22 -9.03 -15.40
N TRP A 199 15.90 -7.86 -15.97
CA TRP A 199 14.85 -6.98 -15.44
C TRP A 199 13.47 -7.65 -15.48
N LYS A 200 13.12 -8.31 -16.59
CA LYS A 200 11.87 -9.08 -16.72
C LYS A 200 11.76 -10.16 -15.64
N ALA A 201 12.84 -10.91 -15.40
CA ALA A 201 12.87 -11.92 -14.33
C ALA A 201 12.66 -11.30 -12.94
N ALA A 202 13.24 -10.14 -12.67
CA ALA A 202 13.04 -9.42 -11.41
C ALA A 202 11.58 -8.94 -11.26
N VAL A 203 10.98 -8.38 -12.31
CA VAL A 203 9.58 -7.95 -12.31
C VAL A 203 8.63 -9.13 -12.10
N GLU A 204 8.88 -10.26 -12.77
CA GLU A 204 8.09 -11.48 -12.55
C GLU A 204 8.18 -11.98 -11.11
N SER A 205 9.35 -11.86 -10.47
CA SER A 205 9.51 -12.19 -9.05
C SER A 205 8.73 -11.25 -8.14
N VAL A 206 8.75 -9.94 -8.42
CA VAL A 206 7.97 -8.95 -7.66
C VAL A 206 6.47 -9.20 -7.83
N LEU A 207 6.01 -9.51 -9.04
CA LEU A 207 4.61 -9.79 -9.33
C LEU A 207 4.11 -11.01 -8.55
N ARG A 208 4.91 -12.09 -8.51
CA ARG A 208 4.58 -13.27 -7.69
C ARG A 208 4.49 -12.94 -6.20
N GLY A 209 5.45 -12.18 -5.68
CA GLY A 209 5.43 -11.75 -4.28
C GLY A 209 4.22 -10.85 -3.95
N LEU A 210 3.79 -10.01 -4.88
CA LEU A 210 2.59 -9.19 -4.72
C LEU A 210 1.32 -10.03 -4.72
N GLU A 211 1.24 -11.06 -5.57
CA GLU A 211 0.12 -12.00 -5.60
C GLU A 211 0.01 -12.81 -4.30
N GLU A 212 1.14 -13.28 -3.75
CA GLU A 212 1.18 -13.98 -2.46
C GLU A 212 0.73 -13.08 -1.31
N ARG A 213 1.22 -11.84 -1.24
CA ARG A 213 0.77 -10.86 -0.24
C ARG A 213 -0.71 -10.53 -0.38
N SER A 214 -1.21 -10.41 -1.61
CA SER A 214 -2.63 -10.17 -1.87
C SER A 214 -3.50 -11.32 -1.34
N LYS A 215 -3.12 -12.57 -1.60
CA LYS A 215 -3.80 -13.75 -1.06
C LYS A 215 -3.74 -13.80 0.48
N ALA A 216 -2.59 -13.48 1.06
CA ALA A 216 -2.44 -13.42 2.52
C ALA A 216 -3.33 -12.33 3.15
N LEU A 217 -3.40 -11.15 2.52
CA LEU A 217 -4.27 -10.06 2.95
C LEU A 217 -5.75 -10.46 2.88
N GLN A 218 -6.16 -11.11 1.79
CA GLN A 218 -7.53 -11.62 1.64
C GLN A 218 -7.86 -12.61 2.77
N LYS A 219 -6.98 -13.57 3.06
CA LYS A 219 -7.16 -14.52 4.16
C LYS A 219 -7.26 -13.83 5.52
N ASN A 220 -6.44 -12.82 5.77
CA ASN A 220 -6.49 -12.05 7.02
C ASN A 220 -7.80 -11.27 7.16
N MET A 221 -8.33 -10.73 6.06
CA MET A 221 -9.64 -10.05 6.05
C MET A 221 -10.79 -11.03 6.31
N GLU A 222 -10.76 -12.22 5.71
CA GLU A 222 -11.75 -13.27 5.96
C GLU A 222 -11.73 -13.73 7.43
N GLN A 223 -10.53 -13.90 8.00
CA GLN A 223 -10.39 -14.23 9.42
C GLN A 223 -10.91 -13.12 10.32
N LEU A 224 -10.55 -11.86 10.04
CA LEU A 224 -11.03 -10.72 10.81
C LEU A 224 -12.55 -10.58 10.74
N ALA A 225 -13.14 -10.77 9.56
CA ALA A 225 -14.60 -10.74 9.39
C ALA A 225 -15.28 -11.83 10.22
N SER A 226 -14.72 -13.05 10.24
CA SER A 226 -15.19 -14.15 11.09
C SER A 226 -15.07 -13.82 12.58
N ASP A 227 -13.93 -13.29 13.03
CA ASP A 227 -13.69 -12.95 14.43
C ASP A 227 -14.62 -11.82 14.91
N VAL A 228 -14.86 -10.82 14.06
CA VAL A 228 -15.81 -9.74 14.33
C VAL A 228 -17.23 -10.28 14.42
N HIS A 229 -17.63 -11.19 13.53
CA HIS A 229 -18.96 -11.82 13.58
C HIS A 229 -19.14 -12.66 14.85
N ALA A 230 -18.11 -13.40 15.26
CA ALA A 230 -18.12 -14.19 16.49
C ALA A 230 -18.29 -13.29 17.72
N LYS A 231 -17.49 -12.22 17.84
CA LYS A 231 -17.62 -11.24 18.91
C LYS A 231 -18.99 -10.56 18.93
N LEU A 232 -19.52 -10.19 17.76
CA LEU A 232 -20.84 -9.59 17.67
C LEU A 232 -21.93 -10.54 18.17
N GLY A 233 -21.81 -11.84 17.88
CA GLY A 233 -22.68 -12.87 18.45
C GLY A 233 -22.58 -12.99 19.98
N GLU A 234 -21.37 -12.89 20.54
CA GLU A 234 -21.17 -12.85 22.00
C GLU A 234 -21.82 -11.60 22.63
N TYR A 235 -21.70 -10.43 21.99
CA TYR A 235 -22.34 -9.20 22.44
C TYR A 235 -23.87 -9.28 22.38
N ASP A 236 -24.44 -9.87 21.33
CA ASP A 236 -25.89 -10.06 21.22
C ASP A 236 -26.40 -11.00 22.32
N GLY A 237 -25.66 -12.08 22.61
CA GLY A 237 -25.93 -12.96 23.75
C GLY A 237 -25.91 -12.21 25.08
N ALA A 238 -24.85 -11.45 25.36
CA ALA A 238 -24.72 -10.66 26.58
C ALA A 238 -25.82 -9.59 26.71
N LEU A 239 -26.25 -8.97 25.61
CA LEU A 239 -27.36 -8.02 25.59
C LEU A 239 -28.71 -8.72 25.87
N GLY A 240 -28.88 -9.95 25.38
CA GLY A 240 -30.00 -10.82 25.70
C GLY A 240 -30.11 -11.13 27.19
N ASP A 241 -29.00 -11.52 27.81
CA ASP A 241 -28.91 -11.79 29.25
C ASP A 241 -29.18 -10.52 30.08
N LEU A 242 -28.59 -9.39 29.69
CA LEU A 242 -28.84 -8.10 30.33
C LEU A 242 -30.33 -7.71 30.23
N SER A 243 -30.99 -7.97 29.10
CA SER A 243 -32.43 -7.73 28.94
C SER A 243 -33.26 -8.61 29.87
N ALA A 244 -32.85 -9.86 30.09
CA ALA A 244 -33.49 -10.75 31.06
C ALA A 244 -33.32 -10.24 32.50
N ASP A 245 -32.12 -9.79 32.87
CA ASP A 245 -31.82 -9.22 34.19
C ASP A 245 -32.60 -7.92 34.43
N VAL A 246 -32.67 -7.02 33.45
CA VAL A 246 -33.45 -5.78 33.53
C VAL A 246 -34.93 -6.09 33.75
N LYS A 247 -35.49 -7.11 33.07
CA LYS A 247 -36.88 -7.55 33.30
C LYS A 247 -37.08 -8.18 34.69
N ALA A 248 -36.09 -8.91 35.20
CA ALA A 248 -36.14 -9.45 36.56
C ALA A 248 -36.13 -8.31 37.59
N LEU A 249 -35.26 -7.32 37.40
CA LEU A 249 -35.18 -6.11 38.22
C LEU A 249 -36.47 -5.31 38.18
N GLU A 250 -37.08 -5.14 37.00
CA GLU A 250 -38.39 -4.49 36.83
C GLU A 250 -39.48 -5.20 37.66
N LYS A 251 -39.52 -6.54 37.63
CA LYS A 251 -40.46 -7.33 38.45
C LYS A 251 -40.21 -7.16 39.96
N VAL A 252 -38.95 -7.08 40.37
CA VAL A 252 -38.58 -6.86 41.79
C VAL A 252 -39.03 -5.45 42.21
N TYR A 253 -38.74 -4.43 41.40
CA TYR A 253 -39.13 -3.05 41.67
C TYR A 253 -40.65 -2.89 41.73
N GLY A 254 -41.38 -3.55 40.82
CA GLY A 254 -42.85 -3.61 40.83
C GLY A 254 -43.44 -4.19 42.11
N LYS A 255 -42.73 -5.08 42.82
CA LYS A 255 -43.14 -5.64 44.12
C LYS A 255 -42.75 -4.75 45.31
N ILE A 256 -41.60 -4.09 45.24
CA ILE A 256 -41.07 -3.26 46.33
C ILE A 256 -41.78 -1.90 46.42
N LEU A 257 -42.13 -1.30 45.29
CA LEU A 257 -42.79 0.02 45.27
C LEU A 257 -44.10 0.05 46.10
N PRO A 258 -45.06 -0.88 45.91
CA PRO A 258 -46.29 -0.89 46.72
C PRO A 258 -46.02 -1.08 48.21
N THR A 259 -45.08 -1.95 48.58
CA THR A 259 -44.74 -2.21 49.99
C THR A 259 -44.07 -1.00 50.65
N PHE A 260 -43.27 -0.23 49.92
CA PHE A 260 -42.69 1.00 50.44
C PHE A 260 -43.76 2.09 50.63
N VAL A 261 -44.67 2.24 49.67
CA VAL A 261 -45.81 3.18 49.76
C VAL A 261 -46.72 2.83 50.95
N GLU A 262 -47.04 1.54 51.15
CA GLU A 262 -47.80 1.08 52.33
C GLU A 262 -47.08 1.41 53.63
N LYS A 263 -45.78 1.11 53.75
CA LYS A 263 -44.99 1.41 54.96
C LYS A 263 -44.90 2.91 55.26
N VAL A 264 -44.70 3.74 54.24
CA VAL A 264 -44.68 5.21 54.41
C VAL A 264 -46.06 5.73 54.82
N ASN A 265 -47.14 5.20 54.25
CA ASN A 265 -48.51 5.56 54.65
C ASN A 265 -48.82 5.13 56.09
N GLN A 266 -48.36 3.95 56.52
CA GLN A 266 -48.47 3.49 57.91
C GLN A 266 -47.67 4.38 58.88
N LEU A 267 -46.44 4.76 58.53
CA LEU A 267 -45.64 5.70 59.34
C LEU A 267 -46.30 7.08 59.44
N ARG A 268 -46.97 7.51 58.38
CA ARG A 268 -47.71 8.78 58.36
C ARG A 268 -48.94 8.75 59.26
N SER A 269 -49.62 7.61 59.39
CA SER A 269 -50.79 7.47 60.28
C SER A 269 -50.42 7.26 61.75
N LEU A 270 -49.20 6.77 62.03
CA LEU A 270 -48.67 6.53 63.39
C LEU A 270 -48.12 7.77 64.10
N LYS A 271 -48.08 8.93 63.42
CA LYS A 271 -47.63 10.19 64.02
C LYS A 271 -48.88 11.00 64.45
N PRO A 272 -49.27 10.96 65.74
CA PRO A 272 -50.33 11.81 66.29
C PRO A 272 -49.91 13.29 66.35
#